data_AF-A0A0G3XJF0-F1
#
_entry.id   AF-A0A0G3XJF0-F1
#
_cell.length_a   1.000
_cell.length_b   1.000
_cell.length_c   1.000
_cell.angle_alpha   90.00
_cell.angle_beta   90.00
_cell.angle_gamma   90.00
#
_symmetry.space_group_name_H-M   'P 1'
#
loop_
_entity.id
_entity.type
_entity.pdbx_description
1 polymer ?
#
loop_
_entity_poly.entity_id
_entity_poly.type
_entity_poly.pdbx_seq_one_letter_code
_entity_poly.pdbx_strand_id
1 'polypeptide(L)'
;MLSPNRIAHGATRHGDDRQDCRQRILIATQTIGKEGAELAKAVGLNPAQIKSLFKESSASVGGPLLFASRPGNGNDSAEEAIWHDRITMMMQKNINAELSLADDAGVIVPHLQEAQKNFPNFMAWRAH
;
A
#
# COMPACT_ATOMS: atom_id res chain seq x y z
N MET A 1 23.72 -30.38 -35.47
CA MET A 1 23.19 -29.78 -34.21
C MET A 1 24.30 -29.02 -33.54
N LEU A 2 24.25 -27.69 -33.62
CA LEU A 2 25.05 -26.75 -32.84
C LEU A 2 24.06 -25.65 -32.43
N SER A 3 24.03 -25.29 -31.15
CA SER A 3 23.29 -24.12 -30.69
C SER A 3 23.82 -22.87 -31.37
N PRO A 4 22.89 -22.01 -31.83
CA PRO A 4 23.00 -20.63 -31.40
C PRO A 4 21.62 -20.04 -31.11
N ASN A 5 21.48 -19.39 -29.96
CA ASN A 5 20.90 -18.05 -29.90
C ASN A 5 21.12 -17.49 -28.50
N ARG A 6 22.33 -16.96 -28.30
CA ARG A 6 22.49 -15.74 -27.51
C ARG A 6 21.71 -14.66 -28.24
N ILE A 7 20.48 -14.37 -27.81
CA ILE A 7 19.91 -13.06 -28.08
C ILE A 7 20.49 -12.14 -27.02
N ALA A 8 21.30 -11.21 -27.50
CA ALA A 8 21.88 -10.14 -26.75
C ALA A 8 20.80 -9.29 -26.08
N HIS A 9 20.76 -9.27 -24.75
CA HIS A 9 20.18 -8.17 -23.98
C HIS A 9 21.25 -7.58 -23.07
N GLY A 10 22.31 -7.08 -23.72
CA GLY A 10 23.27 -6.17 -23.12
C GLY A 10 23.12 -4.80 -23.78
N ALA A 11 22.11 -4.03 -23.35
CA ALA A 11 22.08 -2.56 -23.40
C ALA A 11 20.79 -2.06 -22.69
N THR A 12 21.00 -1.36 -21.57
CA THR A 12 20.09 -0.39 -20.93
C THR A 12 18.74 -0.87 -20.36
N ARG A 13 18.73 -1.64 -19.25
CA ARG A 13 17.51 -1.93 -18.47
C ARG A 13 17.25 -0.99 -17.27
N HIS A 14 18.17 -0.07 -16.97
CA HIS A 14 18.01 0.82 -15.81
C HIS A 14 16.91 1.88 -15.96
N GLY A 15 16.41 2.13 -17.18
CA GLY A 15 15.23 2.97 -17.41
C GLY A 15 13.90 2.28 -17.14
N ASP A 16 13.87 0.95 -17.15
CA ASP A 16 12.66 0.12 -17.02
C ASP A 16 12.39 -0.26 -15.56
N ASP A 17 13.42 -0.60 -14.78
CA ASP A 17 13.25 -1.11 -13.41
C ASP A 17 12.49 -0.13 -12.49
N ARG A 18 12.77 1.18 -12.58
CA ARG A 18 12.08 2.19 -11.79
C ARG A 18 10.60 2.31 -12.19
N GLN A 19 10.32 2.23 -13.48
CA GLN A 19 8.96 2.27 -14.01
C GLN A 19 8.18 1.02 -13.60
N ASP A 20 8.81 -0.15 -13.65
CA ASP A 20 8.23 -1.42 -13.21
C ASP A 20 7.95 -1.42 -11.70
N CYS A 21 8.88 -0.94 -10.88
CA CYS A 21 8.65 -0.77 -9.45
C CYS A 21 7.50 0.20 -9.17
N ARG A 22 7.43 1.33 -9.88
CA ARG A 22 6.30 2.27 -9.77
C ARG A 22 5.00 1.59 -10.16
N GLN A 23 4.98 0.83 -11.25
CA GLN A 23 3.80 0.12 -11.71
C GLN A 23 3.33 -0.91 -10.68
N ARG A 24 4.27 -1.61 -10.04
CA ARG A 24 3.96 -2.56 -8.95
C ARG A 24 3.29 -1.86 -7.76
N ILE A 25 3.77 -0.67 -7.36
CA ILE A 25 3.15 0.15 -6.30
C ILE A 25 1.72 0.56 -6.69
N LEU A 26 1.51 0.98 -7.94
CA LEU A 26 0.18 1.38 -8.43
C LEU A 26 -0.80 0.21 -8.44
N ILE A 27 -0.36 -0.97 -8.92
CA ILE A 27 -1.18 -2.18 -8.92
C ILE A 27 -1.57 -2.57 -7.50
N ALA A 28 -0.62 -2.59 -6.56
CA ALA A 28 -0.90 -2.92 -5.16
C ALA A 28 -1.93 -1.96 -4.54
N THR A 29 -1.78 -0.65 -4.78
CA THR A 29 -2.73 0.38 -4.33
C THR A 29 -4.13 0.13 -4.89
N GLN A 30 -4.24 -0.23 -6.18
CA GLN A 30 -5.54 -0.53 -6.80
C GLN A 30 -6.18 -1.80 -6.24
N THR A 31 -5.38 -2.84 -5.97
CA THR A 31 -5.87 -4.09 -5.37
C THR A 31 -6.44 -3.85 -3.98
N ILE A 32 -5.74 -3.11 -3.13
CA ILE A 32 -6.22 -2.75 -1.78
C ILE A 32 -7.43 -1.83 -1.87
N GLY A 33 -7.42 -0.86 -2.79
CA GLY A 33 -8.58 0.01 -3.04
C GLY A 33 -9.82 -0.79 -3.41
N LYS A 34 -9.70 -1.84 -4.24
CA LYS A 34 -10.82 -2.73 -4.56
C LYS A 34 -11.40 -3.39 -3.30
N GLU A 35 -10.57 -3.88 -2.39
CA GLU A 35 -11.05 -4.47 -1.12
C GLU A 35 -11.82 -3.45 -0.28
N GLY A 36 -11.29 -2.23 -0.15
CA GLY A 36 -12.00 -1.14 0.53
C GLY A 36 -13.34 -0.79 -0.13
N ALA A 37 -13.42 -0.85 -1.47
CA ALA A 37 -14.67 -0.64 -2.19
C ALA A 37 -15.69 -1.76 -1.96
N GLU A 38 -15.26 -3.03 -1.93
CA GLU A 38 -16.14 -4.16 -1.62
C GLU A 38 -16.65 -4.08 -0.17
N LEU A 39 -15.79 -3.71 0.79
CA LEU A 39 -16.20 -3.45 2.17
C LEU A 39 -17.22 -2.32 2.25
N ALA A 40 -16.96 -1.20 1.59
CA ALA A 40 -17.88 -0.06 1.54
C ALA A 40 -19.26 -0.45 0.98
N LYS A 41 -19.30 -1.27 -0.08
CA LYS A 41 -20.57 -1.81 -0.62
C LYS A 41 -21.28 -2.68 0.41
N ALA A 42 -20.55 -3.57 1.10
CA ALA A 42 -21.14 -4.49 2.08
C ALA A 42 -21.75 -3.76 3.27
N VAL A 43 -21.18 -2.61 3.69
CA VAL A 43 -21.75 -1.75 4.73
C VAL A 43 -22.80 -0.76 4.21
N GLY A 44 -23.25 -0.91 2.96
CA GLY A 44 -24.40 -0.20 2.40
C GLY A 44 -24.11 1.14 1.73
N LEU A 45 -22.86 1.49 1.43
CA LEU A 45 -22.56 2.72 0.71
C LEU A 45 -22.93 2.60 -0.78
N ASN A 46 -23.52 3.66 -1.31
CA ASN A 46 -23.88 3.72 -2.72
C ASN A 46 -22.67 4.11 -3.60
N PRO A 47 -22.73 3.92 -4.94
CA PRO A 47 -21.61 4.20 -5.84
C PRO A 47 -21.10 5.65 -5.79
N ALA A 48 -21.96 6.63 -5.53
CA ALA A 48 -21.56 8.04 -5.43
C ALA A 48 -20.77 8.31 -4.14
N GLN A 49 -21.19 7.71 -3.02
CA GLN A 49 -20.47 7.78 -1.74
C GLN A 49 -19.10 7.10 -1.85
N ILE A 50 -19.04 5.91 -2.45
CA ILE A 50 -17.77 5.20 -2.67
C ILE A 50 -16.83 6.05 -3.54
N LYS A 51 -17.34 6.64 -4.63
CA LYS A 51 -16.54 7.55 -5.46
C LYS A 51 -16.01 8.75 -4.68
N SER A 52 -16.83 9.32 -3.78
CA SER A 52 -16.42 10.43 -2.91
C SER A 52 -15.29 10.00 -1.96
N LEU A 53 -15.41 8.84 -1.32
CA LEU A 53 -14.39 8.28 -0.44
C LEU A 53 -13.04 8.17 -1.16
N PHE A 54 -13.01 7.60 -2.36
CA PHE A 54 -11.76 7.48 -3.13
C PHE A 54 -11.14 8.86 -3.44
N LYS A 55 -11.96 9.84 -3.80
CA LYS A 55 -11.50 11.20 -4.10
C LYS A 55 -10.92 11.86 -2.84
N GLU A 56 -11.65 11.79 -1.74
CA GLU A 56 -11.23 12.33 -0.44
C GLU A 56 -9.94 11.66 0.03
N SER A 57 -9.90 10.32 0.06
CA SER A 57 -8.72 9.55 0.45
C SER A 57 -7.52 9.86 -0.43
N SER A 58 -7.67 9.97 -1.76
CA SER A 58 -6.54 10.27 -2.65
C SER A 58 -5.88 11.63 -2.36
N ALA A 59 -6.67 12.63 -1.95
CA ALA A 59 -6.21 13.98 -1.70
C ALA A 59 -5.64 14.18 -0.29
N SER A 60 -6.22 13.54 0.72
CA SER A 60 -5.93 13.83 2.13
C SER A 60 -5.06 12.79 2.84
N VAL A 61 -5.07 11.53 2.38
CA VAL A 61 -4.47 10.41 3.12
C VAL A 61 -3.58 9.53 2.23
N GLY A 62 -4.04 9.14 1.05
CA GLY A 62 -3.37 8.17 0.17
C GLY A 62 -2.01 8.65 -0.33
N GLY A 63 -1.88 9.90 -0.78
CA GLY A 63 -0.59 10.48 -1.18
C GLY A 63 0.41 10.55 -0.02
N PRO A 64 0.05 11.19 1.11
CA PRO A 64 0.90 11.23 2.30
C PRO A 64 1.26 9.84 2.86
N LEU A 65 0.33 8.87 2.89
CA LEU A 65 0.61 7.52 3.38
C LEU A 65 1.54 6.72 2.44
N LEU A 66 1.40 6.89 1.12
CA LEU A 66 2.32 6.29 0.15
C LEU A 66 3.74 6.84 0.35
N PHE A 67 3.87 8.15 0.56
CA PHE A 67 5.16 8.74 0.90
C PHE A 67 5.69 8.23 2.24
N ALA A 68 4.83 8.15 3.26
CA ALA A 68 5.21 7.63 4.57
C ALA A 68 5.72 6.19 4.50
N SER A 69 5.25 5.39 3.54
CA SER A 69 5.57 3.97 3.36
C SER A 69 6.89 3.69 2.64
N ARG A 70 7.70 4.73 2.38
CA ARG A 70 9.07 4.57 1.88
C ARG A 70 9.99 3.92 2.93
N PRO A 71 11.09 3.28 2.51
CA PRO A 71 12.13 2.87 3.45
C PRO A 71 12.75 4.10 4.13
N GLY A 72 13.27 3.90 5.34
CA GLY A 72 14.18 4.86 5.94
C GLY A 72 15.40 5.02 5.03
N ASN A 73 16.03 6.19 5.06
CA ASN A 73 17.28 6.42 4.33
C ASN A 73 18.42 6.86 5.25
N GLY A 74 18.23 6.72 6.57
CA GLY A 74 19.18 7.14 7.61
C GLY A 74 19.35 8.65 7.78
N ASN A 75 18.70 9.47 6.95
CA ASN A 75 18.82 10.93 6.93
C ASN A 75 17.47 11.64 7.16
N ASP A 76 16.45 10.91 7.60
CA ASP A 76 15.15 11.51 7.92
C ASP A 76 15.32 12.52 9.06
N SER A 77 14.69 13.68 8.91
CA SER A 77 14.69 14.68 9.98
C SER A 77 13.96 14.15 11.23
N ALA A 78 14.26 14.71 12.41
CA ALA A 78 13.54 14.35 13.64
C ALA A 78 12.02 14.59 13.52
N GLU A 79 11.62 15.61 12.76
CA GLU A 79 10.20 15.91 12.48
C GLU A 79 9.56 14.84 11.60
N GLU A 80 10.24 14.39 10.55
CA GLU A 80 9.78 13.28 9.73
C GLU A 80 9.66 12.00 10.55
N ALA A 81 10.65 11.66 11.37
CA ALA A 81 10.61 10.47 12.22
C ALA A 81 9.38 10.46 13.16
N ILE A 82 9.11 11.59 13.84
CA ILE A 82 7.93 11.75 14.70
C ILE A 82 6.63 11.62 13.89
N TRP A 83 6.59 12.20 12.70
CA TRP A 83 5.43 12.09 11.81
C TRP A 83 5.20 10.64 11.35
N HIS A 84 6.25 9.91 11.00
CA HIS A 84 6.20 8.50 10.62
C HIS A 84 5.68 7.62 11.78
N ASP A 85 6.14 7.85 13.00
CA ASP A 85 5.69 7.11 14.19
C ASP A 85 4.20 7.36 14.48
N ARG A 86 3.74 8.61 14.36
CA ARG A 86 2.32 8.97 14.55
C ARG A 86 1.43 8.29 13.52
N ILE A 87 1.83 8.33 12.23
CA ILE A 87 1.10 7.66 11.14
C ILE A 87 1.03 6.16 11.39
N THR A 88 2.14 5.55 11.82
CA THR A 88 2.19 4.13 12.16
C THR A 88 1.20 3.76 13.26
N MET A 89 1.23 4.46 14.40
CA MET A 89 0.34 4.14 15.51
C MET A 89 -1.13 4.26 15.11
N MET A 90 -1.45 5.27 14.30
CA MET A 90 -2.78 5.43 13.71
C MET A 90 -3.15 4.26 12.80
N MET A 91 -2.22 3.80 11.95
CA MET A 91 -2.45 2.65 11.06
C MET A 91 -2.76 1.37 11.84
N GLN A 92 -1.99 1.04 12.88
CA GLN A 92 -2.25 -0.17 13.68
C GLN A 92 -3.65 -0.16 14.30
N LYS A 93 -4.08 1.00 14.80
CA LYS A 93 -5.44 1.17 15.34
C LYS A 93 -6.50 0.98 14.26
N ASN A 94 -6.30 1.59 13.10
CA ASN A 94 -7.25 1.52 11.99
C ASN A 94 -7.37 0.10 11.42
N ILE A 95 -6.24 -0.63 11.30
CA ILE A 95 -6.24 -2.03 10.83
C ILE A 95 -7.17 -2.90 11.69
N ASN A 96 -7.07 -2.79 13.01
CA ASN A 96 -7.91 -3.61 13.90
C ASN A 96 -9.39 -3.24 13.80
N ALA A 97 -9.71 -1.95 13.66
CA ALA A 97 -11.09 -1.49 13.49
C ALA A 97 -11.69 -1.95 12.15
N GLU A 98 -10.91 -1.85 11.07
CA GLU A 98 -11.35 -2.27 9.73
C GLU A 98 -11.50 -3.80 9.62
N LEU A 99 -10.65 -4.58 10.30
CA LEU A 99 -10.82 -6.04 10.37
C LEU A 99 -12.11 -6.44 11.10
N SER A 100 -12.44 -5.75 12.21
CA SER A 100 -13.71 -5.96 12.89
C SER A 100 -14.89 -5.64 11.99
N LEU A 101 -14.82 -4.52 11.26
CA LEU A 101 -15.87 -4.11 10.31
C LEU A 101 -16.04 -5.13 9.17
N ALA A 102 -14.93 -5.68 8.66
CA ALA A 102 -14.97 -6.68 7.61
C ALA A 102 -15.56 -8.01 8.08
N ASP A 103 -15.28 -8.42 9.31
CA ASP A 103 -15.88 -9.60 9.94
C ASP A 103 -17.39 -9.42 10.11
N ASP A 104 -17.83 -8.29 10.67
CA ASP A 104 -19.25 -7.93 10.83
C ASP A 104 -20.00 -7.90 9.48
N ALA A 105 -19.33 -7.44 8.42
CA ALA A 105 -19.88 -7.34 7.07
C ALA A 105 -19.75 -8.63 6.24
N GLY A 106 -19.06 -9.66 6.74
CA GLY A 106 -18.80 -10.91 6.00
C GLY A 106 -17.92 -10.75 4.76
N VAL A 107 -17.01 -9.77 4.76
CA VAL A 107 -16.14 -9.45 3.62
C VAL A 107 -14.72 -9.99 3.84
N ILE A 108 -14.17 -10.65 2.82
CA ILE A 108 -12.80 -11.14 2.85
C ILE A 108 -11.85 -10.00 2.42
N VAL A 109 -10.97 -9.60 3.35
CA VAL A 109 -9.98 -8.50 3.19
C VAL A 109 -8.54 -9.01 3.37
N PRO A 110 -8.03 -9.85 2.45
CA PRO A 110 -6.78 -10.59 2.65
C PRO A 110 -5.56 -9.67 2.75
N HIS A 111 -5.54 -8.52 2.07
CA HIS A 111 -4.40 -7.60 2.19
C HIS A 111 -4.41 -6.87 3.53
N LEU A 112 -5.58 -6.61 4.11
CA LEU A 112 -5.69 -6.03 5.45
C LEU A 112 -5.27 -7.03 6.53
N GLN A 113 -5.64 -8.30 6.36
CA GLN A 113 -5.18 -9.40 7.23
C GLN A 113 -3.66 -9.57 7.19
N GLU A 114 -3.08 -9.55 5.99
CA GLU A 114 -1.63 -9.63 5.82
C GLU A 114 -0.92 -8.38 6.38
N ALA A 115 -1.53 -7.20 6.27
CA ALA A 115 -1.02 -5.97 6.88
C ALA A 115 -0.98 -6.06 8.41
N GLN A 116 -2.00 -6.64 9.06
CA GLN A 116 -2.00 -6.86 10.51
C GLN A 116 -0.87 -7.81 10.93
N LYS A 117 -0.73 -8.94 10.22
CA LYS A 117 0.29 -9.96 10.51
C LYS A 117 1.70 -9.42 10.34
N ASN A 118 1.95 -8.63 9.29
CA ASN A 118 3.27 -8.11 8.97
C ASN A 118 3.56 -6.73 9.56
N PHE A 119 2.65 -6.14 10.34
CA PHE A 119 2.86 -4.81 10.90
C PHE A 119 4.20 -4.66 11.67
N PRO A 120 4.63 -5.65 12.49
CA PRO A 120 5.95 -5.58 13.12
C PRO A 120 7.12 -5.58 12.13
N ASN A 121 7.01 -6.34 11.04
CA ASN A 121 8.04 -6.42 10.00
C ASN A 121 8.12 -5.12 9.20
N PHE A 122 6.97 -4.49 8.94
CA PHE A 122 6.91 -3.17 8.32
C PHE A 122 7.63 -2.12 9.18
N MET A 123 7.46 -2.20 10.50
CA MET A 123 8.16 -1.34 11.45
C MET A 123 9.67 -1.57 11.47
N ALA A 124 10.10 -2.83 11.48
CA ALA A 124 11.51 -3.16 11.43
C ALA A 124 12.17 -2.72 10.11
N TRP A 125 11.49 -2.93 8.97
CA TRP A 125 11.98 -2.52 7.65
C TRP A 125 12.21 -1.01 7.53
N ARG A 126 11.42 -0.19 8.24
CA ARG A 126 11.60 1.27 8.25
C ARG A 126 12.75 1.76 9.13
N ALA A 127 13.18 0.99 10.12
CA ALA A 127 14.28 1.38 11.01
C ALA A 127 15.67 1.30 10.34
N HIS A 128 15.72 0.83 9.09
CA HIS A 128 16.92 0.65 8.26
C HIS A 128 16.84 1.56 7.02
#